data_AF-A0A353VPE1-F1
#
_entry.id   AF-A0A353VPE1-F1
#
_cell.length_a   1.000
_cell.length_b   1.000
_cell.length_c   1.000
_cell.angle_alpha   90.00
_cell.angle_beta   90.00
_cell.angle_gamma   90.00
#
_symmetry.space_group_name_H-M   'P 1'
#
loop_
_entity.id
_entity.type
_entity.pdbx_description
1 polymer ?
#
loop_
_entity_poly.entity_id
_entity_poly.type
_entity_poly.pdbx_seq_one_letter_code
_entity_poly.pdbx_strand_id
1 'polypeptide(L)'
;MAMKRKEIVLWTLVAIALAANIWLPRQMRYKYSWDKDLAQRLATEFCATREDVKEYIQKYIPDVTDEQIDKWTASGELESMRIGKRTMYFSAAARNLFRINPELAAIKAAADTEEQDMSKSGTSLTGHEAIDAVTIPQIKKQVLENIAAGKENPYFALPKRMRVTFTLSVHANTLRPGQTLRCWLPLPRQDVPRQTDFKFIEAGVNGVAY
;
A
#
# COMPACT_ATOMS: atom_id res chain seq x y z
N MET A 1 31.48 -43.96 -8.98
CA MET A 1 30.55 -43.91 -10.13
C MET A 1 31.03 -42.77 -11.03
N ALA A 2 31.55 -43.07 -12.22
CA ALA A 2 32.14 -42.05 -13.10
C ALA A 2 31.02 -41.30 -13.85
N MET A 3 30.93 -39.99 -13.66
CA MET A 3 29.94 -39.14 -14.31
C MET A 3 30.19 -39.14 -15.83
N LYS A 4 29.14 -39.30 -16.65
CA LYS A 4 29.32 -39.41 -18.11
C LYS A 4 29.76 -38.06 -18.66
N ARG A 5 30.65 -38.04 -19.67
CA ARG A 5 31.21 -36.81 -20.28
C ARG A 5 30.15 -35.75 -20.65
N LYS A 6 28.94 -36.17 -21.02
CA LYS A 6 27.80 -35.28 -21.33
C LYS A 6 27.23 -34.58 -20.09
N GLU A 7 27.20 -35.25 -18.95
CA GLU A 7 26.76 -34.69 -17.67
C GLU A 7 27.78 -33.67 -17.15
N ILE A 8 29.08 -33.96 -17.29
CA ILE A 8 30.14 -33.02 -16.93
C ILE A 8 29.99 -31.72 -17.74
N VAL A 9 29.80 -31.83 -19.05
CA VAL A 9 29.59 -30.66 -19.93
C VAL A 9 28.35 -29.88 -19.53
N LEU A 10 27.23 -30.56 -19.24
CA LEU A 10 25.99 -29.92 -18.80
C LEU A 10 26.18 -29.17 -17.47
N TRP A 11 26.81 -29.80 -16.49
CA TRP A 11 27.07 -29.17 -15.18
C TRP A 11 28.07 -28.01 -15.28
N THR A 12 29.07 -28.08 -16.16
CA THR A 12 29.94 -26.92 -16.44
C THR A 12 29.18 -25.78 -17.11
N LEU A 13 28.26 -26.04 -18.04
CA LEU A 13 27.45 -24.99 -18.66
C LEU A 13 26.49 -24.34 -17.66
N VAL A 14 25.88 -25.13 -16.77
CA VAL A 14 25.05 -24.63 -15.66
C VAL A 14 25.87 -23.80 -14.68
N ALA A 15 27.08 -24.24 -14.32
CA ALA A 15 27.97 -23.49 -13.44
C ALA A 15 28.44 -22.17 -14.08
N ILE A 16 28.73 -22.17 -15.40
CA ILE A 16 29.08 -20.95 -16.14
C ILE A 16 27.89 -19.99 -16.21
N ALA A 17 26.67 -20.49 -16.45
CA ALA A 17 25.45 -19.67 -16.47
C ALA A 17 25.14 -19.06 -15.10
N LEU A 18 25.30 -19.82 -14.02
CA LEU A 18 25.13 -19.34 -12.65
C LEU A 18 26.22 -18.32 -12.27
N ALA A 19 27.48 -18.59 -12.64
CA ALA A 19 28.58 -17.65 -12.42
C ALA A 19 28.39 -16.35 -13.22
N ALA A 20 27.91 -16.42 -14.47
CA ALA A 20 27.58 -15.25 -15.28
C ALA A 20 26.45 -14.43 -14.63
N ASN A 21 25.44 -15.07 -14.04
CA ASN A 21 24.35 -14.39 -13.34
C ASN A 21 24.79 -13.73 -12.02
N ILE A 22 25.90 -14.21 -11.42
CA ILE A 22 26.53 -13.63 -10.22
C ILE A 22 27.49 -12.49 -10.59
N TRP A 23 28.11 -12.54 -11.78
CA TRP A 23 29.12 -11.58 -12.24
C TRP A 23 28.59 -10.43 -13.09
N LEU A 24 27.34 -10.53 -13.57
CA LEU A 24 26.63 -9.37 -14.08
C LEU A 24 26.38 -8.44 -12.90
N PRO A 25 26.98 -7.23 -12.85
CA PRO A 25 26.67 -6.28 -11.80
C PRO A 25 25.15 -6.12 -11.74
N ARG A 26 24.55 -6.12 -10.55
CA ARG A 26 23.20 -5.57 -10.33
C ARG A 26 23.03 -4.17 -10.95
N GLN A 27 24.15 -3.53 -11.30
CA GLN A 27 24.29 -2.28 -12.03
C GLN A 27 24.16 -2.35 -13.57
N MET A 28 23.90 -3.50 -14.20
CA MET A 28 23.06 -3.51 -15.42
C MET A 28 21.59 -3.23 -15.04
N ARG A 29 21.44 -2.16 -14.26
CA ARG A 29 20.19 -1.47 -13.94
C ARG A 29 19.60 -1.12 -15.30
N TYR A 30 18.45 -1.70 -15.59
CA TYR A 30 17.59 -1.26 -16.68
C TYR A 30 17.67 0.26 -16.76
N LYS A 31 18.22 0.79 -17.85
CA LYS A 31 18.13 2.23 -18.13
C LYS A 31 16.65 2.56 -18.04
N TYR A 32 16.30 3.53 -17.21
CA TYR A 32 14.90 3.93 -17.05
C TYR A 32 14.30 4.18 -18.43
N SER A 33 13.18 3.52 -18.68
CA SER A 33 12.41 3.64 -19.90
C SER A 33 10.98 3.87 -19.44
N TRP A 34 10.44 5.02 -19.81
CA TRP A 34 9.06 5.37 -19.54
C TRP A 34 8.11 4.27 -20.03
N ASP A 35 8.34 3.74 -21.23
CA ASP A 35 7.49 2.69 -21.80
C ASP A 35 7.48 1.41 -20.96
N LYS A 36 8.63 1.02 -20.39
CA LYS A 36 8.72 -0.14 -19.50
C LYS A 36 8.02 0.11 -18.16
N ASP A 37 8.21 1.29 -17.58
CA ASP A 37 7.52 1.68 -16.33
C ASP A 37 6.01 1.73 -16.54
N LEU A 38 5.56 2.38 -17.62
CA LEU A 38 4.15 2.45 -17.99
C LEU A 38 3.55 1.05 -18.23
N ALA A 39 4.23 0.18 -18.98
CA ALA A 39 3.74 -1.18 -19.21
C ALA A 39 3.61 -1.95 -17.89
N GLN A 40 4.56 -1.81 -16.98
CA GLN A 40 4.51 -2.46 -15.67
C GLN A 40 3.39 -1.88 -14.78
N ARG A 41 3.20 -0.55 -14.79
CA ARG A 41 2.09 0.11 -14.08
C ARG A 41 0.75 -0.36 -14.60
N LEU A 42 0.55 -0.34 -15.91
CA LEU A 42 -0.69 -0.81 -16.54
C LEU A 42 -0.95 -2.28 -16.20
N ALA A 43 0.07 -3.14 -16.22
CA ALA A 43 -0.08 -4.54 -15.82
C ALA A 43 -0.42 -4.72 -14.33
N THR A 44 -0.04 -3.78 -13.47
CA THR A 44 -0.29 -3.83 -12.03
C THR A 44 -1.64 -3.20 -11.66
N GLU A 45 -1.97 -2.09 -12.30
CA GLU A 45 -3.16 -1.30 -12.03
C GLU A 45 -4.38 -1.88 -12.75
N PHE A 46 -4.24 -2.32 -14.01
CA PHE A 46 -5.31 -2.91 -14.82
C PHE A 46 -5.16 -4.43 -14.90
N CYS A 47 -5.21 -5.08 -13.74
CA CYS A 47 -5.05 -6.53 -13.62
C CYS A 47 -6.36 -7.29 -13.41
N ALA A 48 -7.47 -6.61 -13.10
CA ALA A 48 -8.75 -7.27 -12.80
C ALA A 48 -9.49 -7.66 -14.09
N THR A 49 -10.04 -8.86 -14.13
CA THR A 49 -10.90 -9.31 -15.23
C THR A 49 -12.35 -8.89 -15.00
N ARG A 50 -13.21 -9.12 -16.00
CA ARG A 50 -14.64 -8.89 -15.86
C ARG A 50 -15.23 -9.79 -14.78
N GLU A 51 -14.76 -11.03 -14.71
CA GLU A 51 -15.18 -12.02 -13.72
C GLU A 51 -14.81 -11.55 -12.30
N ASP A 52 -13.59 -11.02 -12.09
CA ASP A 52 -13.18 -10.47 -10.79
C ASP A 52 -14.09 -9.31 -10.36
N VAL A 53 -14.43 -8.41 -11.31
CA VAL A 53 -15.35 -7.29 -11.05
C VAL A 53 -16.75 -7.78 -10.71
N LYS A 54 -17.27 -8.74 -11.47
CA LYS A 54 -18.59 -9.34 -11.26
C LYS A 54 -18.66 -10.03 -9.91
N GLU A 55 -17.68 -10.86 -9.58
CA GLU A 55 -17.60 -11.59 -8.30
C GLU A 55 -17.61 -10.61 -7.11
N TYR A 56 -16.90 -9.49 -7.21
CA TYR A 56 -16.93 -8.47 -6.16
C TYR A 56 -18.31 -7.83 -6.03
N ILE A 57 -18.93 -7.42 -7.14
CA ILE A 57 -20.25 -6.76 -7.14
C ILE A 57 -21.34 -7.70 -6.63
N GLN A 58 -21.26 -8.99 -6.95
CA GLN A 58 -22.21 -10.03 -6.54
C GLN A 58 -22.34 -10.18 -5.02
N LYS A 59 -21.34 -9.74 -4.24
CA LYS A 59 -21.41 -9.71 -2.77
C LYS A 59 -22.51 -8.80 -2.25
N TYR A 60 -22.86 -7.76 -3.02
CA TYR A 60 -23.86 -6.75 -2.66
C TYR A 60 -25.09 -6.79 -3.57
N ILE A 61 -24.92 -7.25 -4.82
CA ILE A 61 -25.96 -7.34 -5.83
C ILE A 61 -25.91 -8.76 -6.44
N PRO A 62 -26.50 -9.77 -5.80
CA PRO A 62 -26.37 -11.17 -6.21
C PRO A 62 -26.75 -11.43 -7.67
N ASP A 63 -27.79 -10.75 -8.16
CA ASP A 63 -28.34 -10.91 -9.50
C ASP A 63 -27.79 -9.90 -10.53
N VAL A 64 -26.57 -9.38 -10.33
CA VAL A 64 -25.96 -8.42 -11.26
C VAL A 64 -25.84 -9.01 -12.68
N THR A 65 -26.35 -8.27 -13.66
CA THR A 65 -26.36 -8.69 -15.06
C THR A 65 -25.15 -8.19 -15.82
N ASP A 66 -24.81 -8.83 -16.92
CA ASP A 66 -23.70 -8.40 -17.77
C ASP A 66 -23.99 -7.03 -18.42
N GLU A 67 -25.26 -6.73 -18.72
CA GLU A 67 -25.68 -5.43 -19.23
C GLU A 67 -25.43 -4.29 -18.23
N GLN A 68 -25.60 -4.56 -16.93
CA GLN A 68 -25.29 -3.57 -15.89
C GLN A 68 -23.79 -3.29 -15.83
N ILE A 69 -22.95 -4.34 -15.89
CA ILE A 69 -21.49 -4.20 -15.95
C ILE A 69 -21.07 -3.43 -17.20
N ASP A 70 -21.69 -3.70 -18.36
CA ASP A 70 -21.42 -2.97 -19.59
C ASP A 70 -21.81 -1.51 -19.49
N LYS A 71 -22.96 -1.20 -18.88
CA LYS A 71 -23.40 0.17 -18.62
C LYS A 71 -22.40 0.93 -17.76
N TRP A 72 -21.97 0.36 -16.63
CA TRP A 72 -20.98 1.00 -15.74
C TRP A 72 -19.60 1.11 -16.37
N THR A 73 -19.22 0.15 -17.22
CA THR A 73 -17.97 0.22 -17.99
C THR A 73 -18.04 1.35 -19.02
N ALA A 74 -19.16 1.48 -19.74
CA ALA A 74 -19.35 2.50 -20.76
C ALA A 74 -19.53 3.92 -20.19
N SER A 75 -20.11 4.05 -18.99
CA SER A 75 -20.23 5.33 -18.28
C SER A 75 -18.91 5.80 -17.66
N GLY A 76 -17.92 4.90 -17.54
CA GLY A 76 -16.64 5.16 -16.85
C GLY A 76 -16.70 4.96 -15.33
N GLU A 77 -17.83 4.49 -14.79
CA GLU A 77 -17.96 4.15 -13.37
C GLU A 77 -17.11 2.92 -13.00
N LEU A 78 -17.01 1.96 -13.92
CA LEU A 78 -16.00 0.90 -13.88
C LEU A 78 -14.82 1.29 -14.75
N GLU A 79 -13.78 1.85 -14.12
CA GLU A 79 -12.54 2.21 -14.80
C GLU A 79 -11.91 0.97 -15.46
N SER A 80 -11.73 1.06 -16.77
CA SER A 80 -11.24 -0.05 -17.59
C SER A 80 -10.33 0.43 -18.70
N MET A 81 -9.49 -0.48 -19.19
CA MET A 81 -8.58 -0.24 -20.30
C MET A 81 -8.51 -1.47 -21.19
N ARG A 82 -8.41 -1.25 -22.50
CA ARG A 82 -8.19 -2.34 -23.46
C ARG A 82 -6.71 -2.66 -23.57
N ILE A 83 -6.31 -3.82 -23.05
CA ILE A 83 -4.93 -4.32 -23.10
C ILE A 83 -4.92 -5.52 -24.04
N GLY A 84 -4.29 -5.35 -25.21
CA GLY A 84 -4.35 -6.32 -26.30
C GLY A 84 -5.78 -6.49 -26.83
N LYS A 85 -6.33 -7.71 -26.71
CA LYS A 85 -7.70 -8.06 -27.15
C LYS A 85 -8.72 -8.15 -26.01
N ARG A 86 -8.31 -7.84 -24.78
CA ARG A 86 -9.16 -7.96 -23.58
C ARG A 86 -9.39 -6.59 -22.96
N THR A 87 -10.57 -6.40 -22.41
CA THR A 87 -10.85 -5.29 -21.49
C THR A 87 -10.43 -5.73 -20.10
N MET A 88 -9.51 -4.99 -19.51
CA MET A 88 -9.06 -5.18 -18.14
C MET A 88 -9.58 -4.02 -17.31
N TYR A 89 -9.90 -4.28 -16.05
CA TYR A 89 -10.41 -3.29 -15.11
C TYR A 89 -9.30 -2.86 -14.16
N PHE A 90 -9.40 -1.62 -13.71
CA PHE A 90 -8.56 -1.14 -12.61
C PHE A 90 -8.80 -2.03 -11.39
N SER A 91 -7.74 -2.35 -10.65
CA SER A 91 -7.80 -3.31 -9.53
C SER A 91 -8.79 -2.91 -8.44
N ALA A 92 -9.07 -1.61 -8.29
CA ALA A 92 -10.09 -1.10 -7.38
C ALA A 92 -11.41 -0.67 -8.05
N ALA A 93 -11.63 -0.93 -9.34
CA ALA A 93 -12.81 -0.47 -10.10
C ALA A 93 -14.12 -0.90 -9.42
N ALA A 94 -14.26 -2.19 -9.09
CA ALA A 94 -15.48 -2.72 -8.48
C ALA A 94 -15.79 -2.08 -7.12
N ARG A 95 -14.77 -1.87 -6.27
CA ARG A 95 -14.95 -1.17 -4.98
C ARG A 95 -15.29 0.30 -5.18
N ASN A 96 -14.64 0.96 -6.15
CA ASN A 96 -14.85 2.38 -6.42
C ASN A 96 -16.25 2.65 -7.00
N LEU A 97 -16.84 1.71 -7.74
CA LEU A 97 -18.22 1.78 -8.23
C LEU A 97 -19.21 2.11 -7.08
N PHE A 98 -19.10 1.41 -5.95
CA PHE A 98 -19.93 1.67 -4.76
C PHE A 98 -19.62 2.98 -4.03
N ARG A 99 -18.54 3.68 -4.38
CA ARG A 99 -18.20 4.99 -3.80
C ARG A 99 -18.72 6.14 -4.64
N ILE A 100 -18.73 5.98 -5.96
CA ILE A 100 -19.14 7.02 -6.90
C ILE A 100 -20.62 6.96 -7.21
N ASN A 101 -21.22 5.77 -7.24
CA ASN A 101 -22.63 5.60 -7.53
C ASN A 101 -23.45 5.63 -6.22
N PRO A 102 -24.31 6.65 -6.01
CA PRO A 102 -25.00 6.84 -4.74
C PRO A 102 -26.03 5.74 -4.43
N GLU A 103 -26.67 5.15 -5.45
CA GLU A 103 -27.64 4.06 -5.26
C GLU A 103 -26.92 2.80 -4.76
N LEU A 104 -25.79 2.47 -5.40
CA LEU A 104 -24.98 1.32 -5.00
C LEU A 104 -24.32 1.55 -3.64
N ALA A 105 -23.89 2.78 -3.34
CA ALA A 105 -23.36 3.14 -2.02
C ALA A 105 -24.38 2.86 -0.91
N ALA A 106 -25.66 3.18 -1.13
CA ALA A 106 -26.73 2.91 -0.18
C ALA A 106 -26.97 1.40 0.01
N ILE A 107 -26.97 0.62 -1.08
CA ILE A 107 -27.09 -0.85 -1.02
C ILE A 107 -25.95 -1.44 -0.18
N LYS A 108 -24.72 -1.02 -0.45
CA LYS A 108 -23.54 -1.46 0.29
C LYS A 108 -23.61 -1.11 1.77
N ALA A 109 -23.99 0.13 2.10
CA ALA A 109 -24.13 0.57 3.48
C ALA A 109 -25.19 -0.23 4.25
N ALA A 110 -26.31 -0.58 3.60
CA ALA A 110 -27.35 -1.40 4.21
C ALA A 110 -26.85 -2.83 4.49
N ALA A 111 -26.26 -3.49 3.50
CA ALA A 111 -25.70 -4.85 3.64
C ALA A 111 -24.62 -4.93 4.73
N ASP A 112 -23.75 -3.91 4.79
CA ASP A 112 -22.67 -3.82 5.77
C ASP A 112 -23.16 -3.55 7.20
N THR A 113 -24.38 -3.04 7.36
CA THR A 113 -25.00 -2.83 8.67
C THR A 113 -25.63 -4.11 9.21
N GLU A 114 -26.10 -4.99 8.31
CA GLU A 114 -26.74 -6.27 8.66
C GLU A 114 -25.74 -7.39 8.95
N GLU A 115 -24.62 -7.47 8.21
CA GLU A 115 -23.50 -8.35 8.58
C GLU A 115 -22.68 -7.71 9.72
N GLN A 116 -22.73 -8.28 10.93
CA GLN A 116 -21.84 -7.91 12.06
C GLN A 116 -20.33 -8.08 11.77
N ASP A 117 -19.96 -8.57 10.59
CA ASP A 117 -18.58 -8.72 10.13
C ASP A 117 -18.10 -7.44 9.41
N MET A 118 -17.80 -6.42 10.21
CA MET A 118 -17.23 -5.12 9.83
C MET A 118 -15.90 -5.22 9.05
N SER A 119 -15.38 -6.44 8.78
CA SER A 119 -14.14 -6.65 8.02
C SER A 119 -14.33 -6.64 6.49
N LYS A 120 -15.54 -6.92 5.98
CA LYS A 120 -15.82 -6.97 4.52
C LYS A 120 -16.34 -5.66 3.95
N SER A 121 -16.88 -4.84 4.83
CA SER A 121 -17.65 -3.67 4.49
C SER A 121 -16.83 -2.59 3.77
N GLY A 122 -15.63 -2.24 4.21
CA GLY A 122 -14.94 -1.05 3.68
C GLY A 122 -15.81 0.24 3.73
N THR A 123 -16.84 0.22 4.58
CA THR A 123 -17.81 1.28 4.91
C THR A 123 -17.94 1.39 6.44
N SER A 124 -17.47 0.38 7.18
CA SER A 124 -17.09 0.52 8.56
C SER A 124 -16.08 1.66 8.67
N LEU A 125 -16.49 2.74 9.35
CA LEU A 125 -15.58 3.71 9.95
C LEU A 125 -14.72 2.98 11.00
N THR A 126 -13.83 2.11 10.54
CA THR A 126 -12.87 1.36 11.34
C THR A 126 -11.49 1.76 10.88
N GLY A 127 -10.64 2.15 11.82
CA GLY A 127 -9.32 2.72 11.51
C GLY A 127 -9.40 4.21 11.16
N HIS A 128 -8.78 4.61 10.05
CA HIS A 128 -8.55 6.02 9.71
C HIS A 128 -9.83 6.79 9.35
N GLU A 129 -10.83 6.15 8.72
CA GLU A 129 -12.02 6.86 8.22
C GLU A 129 -12.87 7.48 9.35
N ALA A 130 -12.99 6.80 10.51
CA ALA A 130 -13.68 7.34 11.68
C ALA A 130 -12.94 8.56 12.27
N ILE A 131 -11.62 8.44 12.33
CA ILE A 131 -10.73 9.49 12.82
C ILE A 131 -10.81 10.69 11.88
N ASP A 132 -10.81 10.45 10.57
CA ASP A 132 -10.88 11.46 9.53
C ASP A 132 -12.23 12.19 9.54
N ALA A 133 -13.34 11.48 9.69
CA ALA A 133 -14.67 12.07 9.80
C ALA A 133 -14.77 13.10 10.94
N VAL A 134 -14.07 12.88 12.06
CA VAL A 134 -13.99 13.81 13.18
C VAL A 134 -12.91 14.87 12.99
N THR A 135 -11.72 14.47 12.52
CA THR A 135 -10.52 15.31 12.51
C THR A 135 -10.50 16.27 11.33
N ILE A 136 -10.96 15.86 10.14
CA ILE A 136 -10.95 16.70 8.93
C ILE A 136 -11.79 17.97 9.13
N PRO A 137 -13.03 17.93 9.64
CA PRO A 137 -13.79 19.15 9.90
C PRO A 137 -13.09 20.10 10.87
N GLN A 138 -12.45 19.57 11.92
CA GLN A 138 -11.71 20.36 12.90
C GLN A 138 -10.46 21.01 12.28
N ILE A 139 -9.72 20.28 11.44
CA ILE A 139 -8.58 20.82 10.68
C ILE A 139 -9.07 21.96 9.78
N LYS A 140 -10.12 21.74 8.99
CA LYS A 140 -10.69 22.76 8.09
C LYS A 140 -11.07 24.02 8.87
N LYS A 141 -11.80 23.86 9.98
CA LYS A 141 -12.18 24.97 10.85
C LYS A 141 -10.96 25.76 11.33
N GLN A 142 -9.96 25.08 11.90
CA GLN A 142 -8.77 25.75 12.43
C GLN A 142 -7.94 26.44 11.35
N VAL A 143 -7.87 25.86 10.15
CA VAL A 143 -7.20 26.50 9.00
C VAL A 143 -7.92 27.79 8.62
N LEU A 144 -9.26 27.77 8.52
CA LEU A 144 -10.03 28.99 8.22
C LEU A 144 -9.81 30.08 9.28
N GLU A 145 -9.80 29.72 10.57
CA GLU A 145 -9.49 30.63 11.67
C GLU A 145 -8.07 31.20 11.56
N ASN A 146 -7.08 30.36 11.20
CA ASN A 146 -5.70 30.80 11.03
C ASN A 146 -5.53 31.76 9.84
N ILE A 147 -6.25 31.51 8.74
CA ILE A 147 -6.29 32.42 7.58
C ILE A 147 -6.86 33.77 8.00
N ALA A 148 -8.01 33.77 8.69
CA ALA A 148 -8.65 34.99 9.17
C ALA A 148 -7.76 35.77 10.15
N ALA A 149 -6.96 35.07 10.96
CA ALA A 149 -6.01 35.67 11.89
C ALA A 149 -4.67 36.10 11.25
N GLY A 150 -4.48 35.91 9.94
CA GLY A 150 -3.26 36.32 9.24
C GLY A 150 -2.00 35.59 9.68
N LYS A 151 -2.11 34.34 10.15
CA LYS A 151 -0.94 33.56 10.58
C LYS A 151 -0.02 33.25 9.39
N GLU A 152 1.28 33.28 9.63
CA GLU A 152 2.32 32.98 8.62
C GLU A 152 2.15 31.60 7.98
N ASN A 153 1.77 30.58 8.76
CA ASN A 153 1.52 29.22 8.29
C ASN A 153 0.09 28.77 8.61
N PRO A 154 -0.91 29.21 7.84
CA PRO A 154 -2.31 29.02 8.20
C PRO A 154 -2.76 27.55 8.12
N TYR A 155 -2.06 26.74 7.33
CA TYR A 155 -2.35 25.32 7.13
C TYR A 155 -1.88 24.42 8.27
N PHE A 156 -1.16 24.96 9.27
CA PHE A 156 -0.77 24.20 10.46
C PHE A 156 -1.89 24.27 11.49
N ALA A 157 -2.68 23.19 11.52
CA ALA A 157 -3.85 23.04 12.37
C ALA A 157 -3.67 21.88 13.36
N LEU A 158 -4.30 22.01 14.53
CA LEU A 158 -4.37 20.99 15.57
C LEU A 158 -3.00 20.38 15.94
N PRO A 159 -2.01 21.20 16.40
CA PRO A 159 -0.71 20.68 16.77
C PRO A 159 -0.84 19.60 17.86
N LYS A 160 -0.10 18.50 17.70
CA LYS A 160 -0.06 17.37 18.66
C LYS A 160 1.37 17.16 19.14
N ARG A 161 1.51 16.93 20.45
CA ARG A 161 2.77 16.48 21.03
C ARG A 161 2.74 14.96 21.15
N MET A 162 3.72 14.31 20.56
CA MET A 162 3.83 12.85 20.52
C MET A 162 5.08 12.38 21.26
N ARG A 163 4.99 11.23 21.92
CA ARG A 163 6.13 10.48 22.44
C ARG A 163 6.13 9.13 21.74
N VAL A 164 7.24 8.80 21.09
CA VAL A 164 7.41 7.56 20.32
C VAL A 164 8.48 6.72 20.99
N THR A 165 8.15 5.49 21.33
CA THR A 165 9.10 4.50 21.83
C THR A 165 9.32 3.45 20.77
N PHE A 166 10.57 3.26 20.36
CA PHE A 166 10.95 2.19 19.46
C PHE A 166 11.49 1.00 20.26
N THR A 167 10.98 -0.19 19.96
CA THR A 167 11.44 -1.44 20.56
C THR A 167 12.06 -2.31 19.49
N LEU A 168 13.29 -2.77 19.71
CA LEU A 168 13.97 -3.73 18.84
C LEU A 168 14.09 -5.07 19.57
N SER A 169 13.46 -6.10 19.01
CA SER A 169 13.57 -7.48 19.51
C SER A 169 14.50 -8.28 18.60
N VAL A 170 15.45 -8.99 19.19
CA VAL A 170 16.36 -9.90 18.48
C VAL A 170 16.25 -11.31 19.03
N HIS A 171 16.55 -12.31 18.21
CA HIS A 171 16.58 -13.70 18.67
C HIS A 171 17.65 -13.91 19.75
N ALA A 172 17.45 -14.91 20.61
CA ALA A 172 18.46 -15.33 21.57
C ALA A 172 19.77 -15.71 20.86
N ASN A 173 20.91 -15.40 21.49
CA ASN A 173 22.26 -15.67 20.96
C ASN A 173 22.61 -14.97 19.63
N THR A 174 21.87 -13.92 19.23
CA THR A 174 22.20 -13.11 18.05
C THR A 174 23.55 -12.40 18.19
N LEU A 175 23.92 -12.01 19.43
CA LEU A 175 25.18 -11.35 19.73
C LEU A 175 26.05 -12.26 20.60
N ARG A 176 27.35 -12.32 20.29
CA ARG A 176 28.35 -12.90 21.19
C ARG A 176 28.74 -11.88 22.26
N PRO A 177 29.25 -12.32 23.43
CA PRO A 177 29.82 -11.43 24.42
C PRO A 177 30.83 -10.45 23.79
N GLY A 178 30.68 -9.16 24.08
CA GLY A 178 31.52 -8.09 23.55
C GLY A 178 31.14 -7.55 22.17
N GLN A 179 30.09 -8.07 21.52
CA GLN A 179 29.60 -7.54 20.24
C GLN A 179 28.53 -6.46 20.43
N THR A 180 28.50 -5.50 19.50
CA THR A 180 27.54 -4.39 19.51
C THR A 180 26.53 -4.55 18.37
N LEU A 181 25.24 -4.44 18.69
CA LEU A 181 24.19 -4.29 17.68
C LEU A 181 24.00 -2.81 17.34
N ARG A 182 24.11 -2.46 16.05
CA ARG A 182 23.78 -1.12 15.55
C ARG A 182 22.46 -1.20 14.81
N CYS A 183 21.50 -0.36 15.21
CA CYS A 183 20.23 -0.22 14.52
C CYS A 183 20.04 1.23 14.09
N TRP A 184 19.37 1.41 12.94
CA TRP A 184 18.89 2.70 12.48
C TRP A 184 17.42 2.78 12.82
N LEU A 185 17.04 3.72 13.67
CA LEU A 185 15.65 4.00 13.98
C LEU A 185 15.18 5.21 13.17
N PRO A 186 13.93 5.22 12.67
CA PRO A 186 13.39 6.38 11.97
C PRO A 186 13.44 7.62 12.88
N LEU A 187 14.18 8.63 12.44
CA LEU A 187 14.24 9.92 13.11
C LEU A 187 13.26 10.88 12.42
N PRO A 188 12.42 11.63 13.16
CA PRO A 188 11.61 12.70 12.58
C PRO A 188 12.47 13.68 11.79
N ARG A 189 11.93 14.15 10.66
CA ARG A 189 12.61 15.11 9.81
C ARG A 189 12.61 16.47 10.50
N GLN A 190 13.80 17.05 10.65
CA GLN A 190 13.96 18.38 11.26
C GLN A 190 13.89 19.52 10.23
N ASP A 191 13.89 19.19 8.94
CA ASP A 191 13.87 20.12 7.82
C ASP A 191 12.44 20.42 7.31
N VAL A 192 11.41 19.87 7.95
CA VAL A 192 10.01 20.11 7.59
C VAL A 192 9.34 20.96 8.68
N PRO A 193 8.74 22.12 8.34
CA PRO A 193 8.17 23.03 9.36
C PRO A 193 7.00 22.43 10.16
N ARG A 194 6.41 21.33 9.70
CA ARG A 194 5.33 20.61 10.38
C ARG A 194 5.81 19.82 11.61
N GLN A 195 7.12 19.58 11.75
CA GLN A 195 7.71 18.82 12.86
C GLN A 195 8.69 19.72 13.60
N THR A 196 8.42 19.97 14.88
CA THR A 196 9.25 20.83 15.73
C THR A 196 9.50 20.16 17.07
N ASP A 197 10.43 20.73 17.85
CA ASP A 197 10.73 20.32 19.22
C ASP A 197 11.10 18.85 19.41
N PHE A 198 11.78 18.25 18.43
CA PHE A 198 12.28 16.89 18.58
C PHE A 198 13.30 16.83 19.72
N LYS A 199 13.10 15.87 20.63
CA LYS A 199 14.02 15.58 21.73
C LYS A 199 14.19 14.07 21.87
N PHE A 200 15.43 13.62 21.85
CA PHE A 200 15.78 12.29 22.31
C PHE A 200 15.63 12.26 23.83
N ILE A 201 14.87 11.30 24.36
CA ILE A 201 14.58 11.18 25.78
C ILE A 201 15.55 10.20 26.42
N GLU A 202 15.52 8.94 25.97
CA GLU A 202 16.36 7.87 26.50
C GLU A 202 16.50 6.73 25.48
N ALA A 203 17.54 5.92 25.66
CA ALA A 203 17.65 4.59 25.06
C ALA A 203 18.33 3.65 26.05
N GLY A 204 17.93 2.40 26.05
CA GLY A 204 18.46 1.38 26.94
C GLY A 204 17.99 -0.01 26.53
N VAL A 205 18.46 -1.01 27.26
CA VAL A 205 18.06 -2.41 27.06
C VAL A 205 17.10 -2.78 28.20
N ASN A 206 15.87 -3.12 27.86
CA ASN A 206 14.91 -3.73 28.82
C ASN A 206 15.20 -5.23 28.91
N GLY A 207 16.27 -5.61 29.61
CA GLY A 207 16.62 -7.01 29.79
C GLY A 207 17.68 -7.18 30.86
N VAL A 208 17.35 -7.98 31.88
CA VAL A 208 18.32 -8.52 32.82
C VAL A 208 19.37 -9.26 32.00
N ALA A 209 20.63 -8.82 32.09
CA ALA A 209 21.74 -9.52 31.47
C ALA A 209 21.77 -10.96 32.01
N TYR A 210 21.54 -11.94 31.14
CA TYR A 210 21.83 -13.35 31.39
C TYR A 210 23.19 -13.68 30.78
#